data_AF-A0A957W7Z1-F1
#
_entry.id   AF-A0A957W7Z1-F1
#
_cell.length_a   1.000
_cell.length_b   1.000
_cell.length_c   1.000
_cell.angle_alpha   90.00
_cell.angle_beta   90.00
_cell.angle_gamma   90.00
#
_symmetry.space_group_name_H-M   'P 1'
#
loop_
_entity.id
_entity.type
_entity.pdbx_description
1 polymer ?
#
loop_
_entity_poly.entity_id
_entity_poly.type
_entity_poly.pdbx_seq_one_letter_code
_entity_poly.pdbx_strand_id
1 'polypeptide(L)' 'MSHNSSPHFHLMAKPTGAICNLACSYCFFLDKELLYPSSAFRMSDGSLPLSSQR' A
#
# COMPACT_ATOMS: atom_id res chain seq x y z
N MET A 1 -11.57 36.39 6.02
CA MET A 1 -10.77 35.22 6.45
C MET A 1 -11.06 34.10 5.46
N SER A 2 -10.14 33.86 4.53
CA SER A 2 -10.33 32.83 3.50
C SER A 2 -10.00 31.48 4.14
N HIS A 3 -11.01 30.69 4.46
CA HIS A 3 -10.80 29.33 4.97
C HIS A 3 -10.27 28.47 3.82
N ASN A 4 -8.97 28.22 3.81
CA ASN A 4 -8.35 27.21 2.97
C ASN A 4 -8.73 25.83 3.53
N SER A 5 -9.94 25.38 3.20
CA SER A 5 -10.44 24.05 3.53
C SER A 5 -9.72 23.04 2.64
N SER A 6 -8.58 22.52 3.09
CA SER A 6 -7.92 21.39 2.43
C SER A 6 -8.91 20.23 2.27
N PRO A 7 -9.04 19.63 1.07
CA PRO A 7 -9.95 18.52 0.86
C PRO A 7 -9.51 17.31 1.70
N HIS A 8 -10.47 16.65 2.35
CA HIS A 8 -10.23 15.40 3.05
C HIS A 8 -10.09 14.28 2.03
N PHE A 9 -9.07 13.46 2.16
CA PHE A 9 -8.85 12.28 1.32
C PHE A 9 -8.51 11.08 2.18
N HIS A 10 -8.87 9.89 1.70
CA HIS A 10 -8.58 8.62 2.36
C HIS A 10 -7.47 7.91 1.60
N LEU A 11 -6.42 7.51 2.30
CA LEU A 11 -5.36 6.66 1.77
C LEU A 11 -5.38 5.32 2.50
N MET A 12 -5.13 4.25 1.75
CA MET A 12 -4.85 2.94 2.31
C MET A 12 -3.48 2.47 1.82
N ALA A 13 -2.61 2.14 2.77
CA ALA A 13 -1.31 1.57 2.47
C ALA A 13 -1.45 0.06 2.18
N LYS A 14 -0.78 -0.41 1.13
CA LYS A 14 -0.59 -1.84 0.86
C LYS A 14 0.86 -2.21 1.23
N PRO A 15 1.12 -2.66 2.48
CA PRO A 15 2.48 -2.80 3.00
C PRO A 15 3.30 -3.88 2.30
N THR A 16 2.61 -4.83 1.66
CA THR A 16 3.18 -5.92 0.86
C THR A 16 3.06 -5.68 -0.66
N GLY A 17 2.88 -4.44 -1.12
CA GLY A 17 2.99 -4.10 -2.54
C GLY A 17 2.13 -4.96 -3.47
N ALA A 18 2.66 -5.37 -4.62
CA ALA A 18 1.92 -6.15 -5.63
C ALA A 18 1.82 -7.66 -5.35
N ILE A 19 2.59 -8.17 -4.38
CA ILE A 19 2.72 -9.62 -4.14
C ILE A 19 1.50 -10.21 -3.43
N CYS A 20 1.19 -11.47 -3.74
CA CYS A 20 0.14 -12.26 -3.11
C CYS A 20 0.57 -13.73 -3.00
N ASN A 21 0.48 -14.30 -1.80
CA ASN A 21 0.90 -15.69 -1.53
C ASN A 21 -0.11 -16.75 -1.98
N LEU A 22 -1.34 -16.36 -2.34
CA LEU A 22 -2.39 -17.28 -2.82
C LEU A 22 -2.44 -17.41 -4.35
N ALA A 23 -1.69 -16.57 -5.08
CA ALA A 23 -1.68 -16.55 -6.56
C ALA A 23 -3.09 -16.55 -7.18
N CYS A 24 -4.00 -15.72 -6.67
CA CYS A 24 -5.40 -15.75 -7.09
C CYS A 24 -5.56 -15.34 -8.57
N SER A 25 -6.36 -16.09 -9.33
CA SER A 25 -6.68 -15.81 -10.73
C SER A 25 -7.42 -14.48 -10.96
N TYR A 26 -7.97 -13.89 -9.90
CA TYR A 26 -8.70 -12.63 -9.92
C TYR A 26 -7.93 -11.49 -9.22
N CYS A 27 -6.67 -11.69 -8.84
CA CYS A 27 -5.91 -10.67 -8.12
C CYS A 27 -5.39 -9.57 -9.06
N PHE A 28 -6.09 -8.44 -9.10
CA PHE A 28 -5.73 -7.25 -9.88
C PHE A 28 -4.30 -6.72 -9.63
N PHE A 29 -3.70 -7.05 -8.48
CA PHE A 29 -2.39 -6.54 -8.12
C PHE A 29 -1.23 -7.41 -8.59
N LEU A 30 -1.48 -8.69 -8.92
CA LEU A 30 -0.42 -9.64 -9.23
C LEU A 30 0.35 -9.24 -10.50
N ASP A 31 -0.37 -8.79 -11.54
CA ASP A 31 0.21 -8.38 -12.82
C ASP A 31 1.15 -7.15 -12.69
N LYS A 32 1.00 -6.37 -11.61
CA LYS A 32 1.81 -5.17 -11.36
C LYS A 32 3.20 -5.49 -10.83
N GLU A 33 3.47 -6.74 -10.47
CA GLU A 33 4.82 -7.19 -10.10
C GLU A 33 5.81 -6.98 -11.26
N LEU A 34 5.36 -7.21 -12.50
CA LEU A 34 6.16 -7.04 -13.71
C LEU A 34 6.58 -5.58 -13.97
N LEU A 35 5.83 -4.62 -13.42
CA LEU A 35 6.13 -3.19 -13.57
C LEU A 35 7.33 -2.74 -12.72
N TYR A 36 7.65 -3.49 -11.66
CA TYR A 36 8.71 -3.13 -10.71
C TYR A 36 9.60 -4.34 -10.36
N PRO A 37 10.37 -4.86 -11.34
CA PRO A 37 11.10 -6.13 -11.22
C PRO A 37 12.23 -6.12 -10.18
N SER A 38 12.68 -4.94 -9.73
CA SER A 38 13.74 -4.79 -8.71
C SER A 38 13.22 -4.30 -7.37
N SER A 39 11.90 -4.24 -7.18
CA SER A 39 11.32 -3.79 -5.91
C SER A 39 11.09 -4.97 -4.97
N ALA A 40 11.43 -4.80 -3.70
CA ALA A 40 11.15 -5.82 -2.67
C ALA A 40 9.66 -5.89 -2.28
N PHE A 41 8.82 -5.01 -2.84
CA PHE A 41 7.38 -4.87 -2.54
C PHE A 41 7.02 -4.85 -1.05
N ARG A 42 7.98 -4.50 -0.17
CA ARG A 42 7.80 -4.42 1.28
C ARG A 42 8.09 -3.00 1.75
N MET A 43 7.16 -2.46 2.54
CA MET A 43 7.44 -1.27 3.35
C MET A 43 8.47 -1.63 4.44
N SER A 44 9.39 -0.72 4.75
CA SER A 44 10.40 -0.91 5.80
C SER A 44 9.78 -0.82 7.19
N ASP A 45 10.31 -1.59 8.14
CA ASP A 45 9.74 -1.70 9.50
C ASP A 45 9.77 -0.38 10.30
N GLY A 46 10.52 0.63 9.84
CA GLY A 46 10.49 1.99 10.40
C GLY A 46 9.22 2.78 10.07
N SER A 47 8.38 2.27 9.16
CA SER A 47 7.06 2.84 8.86
C SER A 47 6.00 2.25 9.79
N LEU A 48 6.00 2.69 11.05
CA LEU A 48 5.10 2.19 12.10
C LEU A 48 3.63 2.16 11.63
N PRO A 49 2.99 0.99 11.45
CA PRO A 49 1.55 0.94 11.28
C PRO A 49 0.90 1.17 12.65
N LEU A 50 -0.08 2.07 12.70
CA LEU A 50 -0.89 2.41 13.89
C LEU A 50 -1.75 1.23 14.42
N SER A 51 -1.42 -0.01 14.08
CA SER A 51 -2.22 -1.22 14.38
C SER A 51 -1.68 -2.06 15.53
N SER A 52 -0.57 -1.66 16.18
CA SER A 52 -0.01 -2.35 17.36
C SER A 52 -0.22 -1.54 18.65
N GLN A 53 -1.47 -1.16 18.91
CA GLN A 53 -1.96 -0.79 20.25
C GLN A 53 -3.18 -1.64 20.55
N ARG A 54 -2.93 -2.93 20.78
CA ARG A 54 -3.79 -3.75 21.63
C ARG A 54 -2.96 -4.83 22.32
#